data_AF-A0A0W8DQ89-F1
#
_entry.id   AF-A0A0W8DQ89-F1
#
_cell.length_a   1.000
_cell.length_b   1.000
_cell.length_c   1.000
_cell.angle_alpha   90.00
_cell.angle_beta   90.00
_cell.angle_gamma   90.00
#
_symmetry.space_group_name_H-M   'P 1'
#
loop_
_entity.id
_entity.type
_entity.pdbx_description
1 polymer ?
#
loop_
_entity_poly.entity_id
_entity_poly.type
_entity_poly.pdbx_seq_one_letter_code
_entity_poly.pdbx_strand_id
1 'polypeptide(L)'
;MGFTQEDAEASVKEIGDDPDACMVWIISKIEERQFNEDLNRASIQSEQSKRDEEKRVKKMEQEKISNAEKFMALFPTSYMVCPESTALSLKKLLQSTIDQVDGEAFIREVFSKLLTLEGQSIRWYKEASRSYMLELAGRLDTELGNHDIITCCACVNSPNDSCSFVQKVLEEVKALTTALFEMPTNQGGVPPVFLECDETTKFDLEDDGFEVIELDE
;
A
#
# COMPACT_ATOMS: atom_id res chain seq x y z
N MET A 1 30.15 -35.87 -36.92
CA MET A 1 29.17 -35.55 -35.86
C MET A 1 29.24 -34.04 -35.65
N GLY A 2 28.10 -33.35 -35.56
CA GLY A 2 28.05 -31.87 -35.60
C GLY A 2 28.32 -31.17 -34.26
N PHE A 3 29.14 -31.75 -33.39
CA PHE A 3 29.48 -31.16 -32.09
C PHE A 3 30.60 -30.13 -32.21
N THR A 4 30.65 -29.17 -31.28
CA THR A 4 31.72 -28.16 -31.26
C THR A 4 33.03 -28.80 -30.82
N GLN A 5 34.16 -28.22 -31.26
CA GLN A 5 35.49 -28.68 -30.85
C GLN A 5 35.68 -28.55 -29.33
N GLU A 6 35.16 -27.49 -28.73
CA GLU A 6 35.23 -27.26 -27.28
C GLU A 6 34.51 -28.36 -26.48
N ASP A 7 33.32 -28.77 -26.91
CA ASP A 7 32.57 -29.84 -26.24
C ASP A 7 33.29 -31.21 -26.35
N ALA A 8 33.93 -31.47 -27.50
CA ALA A 8 34.70 -32.69 -27.73
C ALA A 8 35.99 -32.76 -26.91
N GLU A 9 36.72 -31.64 -26.80
CA GLU A 9 37.91 -31.57 -25.96
C GLU A 9 37.57 -31.68 -24.47
N ALA A 10 36.45 -31.08 -24.04
CA ALA A 10 35.96 -31.18 -22.68
C ALA A 10 35.50 -32.60 -22.32
N SER A 11 34.83 -33.30 -23.24
CA SER A 11 34.36 -34.67 -22.99
C SER A 11 35.50 -35.66 -22.81
N VAL A 12 36.53 -35.57 -23.64
CA VAL A 12 37.73 -36.44 -23.55
C VAL A 12 38.48 -36.18 -22.23
N LYS A 13 38.49 -34.93 -21.77
CA LYS A 13 39.12 -34.57 -20.48
C LYS A 13 38.38 -35.14 -19.27
N GLU A 14 37.05 -35.23 -19.32
CA GLU A 14 36.22 -35.69 -18.19
C GLU A 14 36.00 -37.22 -18.19
N ILE A 15 35.84 -37.83 -19.38
CA ILE A 15 35.42 -39.22 -19.54
C ILE A 15 36.58 -40.12 -20.02
N GLY A 16 37.63 -39.55 -20.60
CA GLY A 16 38.73 -40.28 -21.23
C GLY A 16 38.47 -40.59 -22.71
N ASP A 17 39.31 -41.44 -23.30
CA ASP A 17 39.35 -41.70 -24.75
C ASP A 17 38.34 -42.80 -25.18
N ASP A 18 37.11 -42.70 -24.66
CA ASP A 18 35.97 -43.54 -25.06
C ASP A 18 34.98 -42.72 -25.90
N PRO A 19 34.90 -42.97 -27.23
CA PRO A 19 34.05 -42.21 -28.13
C PRO A 19 32.55 -42.26 -27.78
N ASP A 20 32.03 -43.41 -27.34
CA ASP A 20 30.60 -43.57 -27.07
C ASP A 20 30.23 -42.85 -25.77
N ALA A 21 31.08 -42.97 -24.73
CA ALA A 21 30.87 -42.28 -23.47
C ALA A 21 31.05 -40.76 -23.60
N CYS A 22 31.99 -40.29 -24.44
CA CYS A 22 32.14 -38.87 -24.77
C CYS A 22 30.90 -38.30 -25.47
N MET A 23 30.31 -39.03 -26.43
CA MET A 23 29.09 -38.59 -27.10
C MET A 23 27.92 -38.41 -26.13
N VAL A 24 27.70 -39.37 -25.23
CA VAL A 24 26.63 -39.30 -24.22
C VAL A 24 26.84 -38.09 -23.31
N TRP A 25 28.07 -37.85 -22.86
CA TRP A 25 28.39 -36.70 -22.02
C TRP A 25 28.12 -35.36 -22.71
N ILE A 26 28.52 -35.21 -23.97
CA ILE A 26 28.28 -33.98 -24.75
C ILE A 26 26.78 -33.72 -24.89
N ILE A 27 26.00 -34.75 -25.22
CA ILE A 27 24.54 -34.63 -25.34
C ILE A 27 23.95 -34.19 -24.00
N SER A 28 24.32 -34.84 -22.89
CA SER A 28 23.84 -34.46 -21.55
C SER A 28 24.20 -33.02 -21.19
N LYS A 29 25.39 -32.53 -21.55
CA LYS A 29 25.81 -31.14 -21.30
C LYS A 29 25.13 -30.12 -22.20
N ILE A 30 24.76 -30.49 -23.42
CA ILE A 30 23.93 -29.64 -24.29
C ILE A 30 22.52 -29.52 -23.70
N GLU A 31 21.92 -30.65 -23.29
CA GLU A 31 20.60 -30.68 -22.66
C GLU A 31 20.58 -29.89 -21.34
N GLU A 32 21.61 -30.03 -20.50
CA GLU A 32 21.73 -29.28 -19.25
C GLU A 32 21.83 -27.76 -19.50
N ARG A 33 22.61 -27.34 -20.51
CA ARG A 33 22.69 -25.93 -20.90
C ARG A 33 21.34 -25.41 -21.41
N GLN A 34 20.67 -26.15 -22.30
CA GLN A 34 19.35 -25.79 -22.82
C GLN A 34 18.31 -25.69 -21.71
N PHE A 35 18.30 -26.65 -20.79
CA PHE A 35 17.40 -26.65 -19.64
C PHE A 35 17.63 -25.43 -18.73
N ASN A 36 18.88 -25.09 -18.43
CA ASN A 36 19.21 -23.90 -17.64
C ASN A 36 18.86 -22.60 -18.35
N GLU A 37 19.06 -22.53 -19.67
CA GLU A 37 18.62 -21.38 -20.48
C GLU A 37 17.10 -21.21 -20.47
N ASP A 38 16.35 -22.31 -20.63
CA ASP A 38 14.89 -22.30 -20.59
C ASP A 38 14.36 -21.90 -19.21
N LEU A 39 14.98 -22.38 -18.13
CA LEU A 39 14.65 -21.94 -16.76
C LEU A 39 14.88 -20.44 -16.57
N ASN A 40 16.03 -19.92 -17.02
CA ASN A 40 16.33 -18.50 -16.92
C ASN A 40 15.35 -17.66 -17.73
N ARG A 41 15.01 -18.08 -18.96
CA ARG A 41 14.01 -17.40 -19.79
C ARG A 41 12.63 -17.42 -19.13
N ALA A 42 12.20 -18.56 -18.60
CA ALA A 42 10.92 -18.68 -17.90
C ALA A 42 10.86 -17.78 -16.66
N SER A 43 11.96 -17.71 -15.90
CA SER A 43 12.07 -16.82 -14.73
C SER A 43 11.91 -15.34 -15.13
N ILE A 44 12.67 -14.89 -16.13
CA ILE A 44 12.60 -13.51 -16.64
C ILE A 44 11.19 -13.18 -17.16
N GLN A 45 10.58 -14.09 -17.93
CA GLN A 45 9.23 -13.89 -18.46
C GLN A 45 8.19 -13.84 -17.33
N SER A 46 8.33 -14.67 -16.30
CA SER A 46 7.46 -14.66 -15.13
C SER A 46 7.53 -13.33 -14.36
N GLU A 47 8.74 -12.82 -14.12
CA GLU A 47 8.92 -11.52 -13.49
C GLU A 47 8.37 -10.36 -14.33
N GLN A 48 8.63 -10.36 -15.64
CA GLN A 48 8.09 -9.36 -16.56
C GLN A 48 6.57 -9.40 -16.58
N SER A 49 5.98 -10.60 -16.69
CA SER A 49 4.52 -10.77 -16.67
C SER A 49 3.89 -10.26 -15.38
N LYS A 50 4.54 -10.48 -14.21
CA LYS A 50 4.05 -9.94 -12.92
C LYS A 50 4.07 -8.41 -12.92
N ARG A 51 5.17 -7.80 -13.38
CA ARG A 51 5.29 -6.33 -13.44
C ARG A 51 4.29 -5.71 -14.40
N ASP A 52 4.06 -6.33 -15.55
CA ASP A 52 3.11 -5.83 -16.53
C ASP A 52 1.67 -5.95 -16.02
N GLU A 53 1.33 -7.05 -15.34
CA GLU A 53 0.03 -7.19 -14.69
C GLU A 53 -0.16 -6.15 -13.58
N GLU A 54 0.84 -5.92 -12.71
CA GLU A 54 0.78 -4.87 -11.69
C GLU A 54 0.52 -3.48 -12.28
N LYS A 55 1.18 -3.15 -13.39
CA LYS A 55 0.95 -1.87 -14.10
C LYS A 55 -0.46 -1.79 -14.65
N ARG A 56 -0.97 -2.88 -15.24
CA ARG A 56 -2.34 -2.94 -15.78
C ARG A 56 -3.39 -2.79 -14.70
N VAL A 57 -3.23 -3.49 -13.57
CA VAL A 57 -4.13 -3.39 -12.42
C VAL A 57 -4.16 -1.96 -11.88
N LYS A 58 -2.99 -1.36 -11.64
CA LYS A 58 -2.90 0.04 -11.16
C LYS A 58 -3.59 1.02 -12.12
N LYS A 59 -3.39 0.84 -13.43
CA LYS A 59 -4.04 1.69 -14.44
C LYS A 59 -5.56 1.54 -14.41
N MET A 60 -6.08 0.31 -14.33
CA MET A 60 -7.53 0.06 -14.25
C MET A 60 -8.14 0.64 -12.97
N GLU A 61 -7.44 0.55 -11.84
CA GLU A 61 -7.89 1.16 -10.57
C GLU A 61 -7.94 2.69 -10.67
N GLN A 62 -6.92 3.31 -11.25
CA GLN A 62 -6.89 4.76 -11.46
C GLN A 62 -8.01 5.21 -12.42
N GLU A 63 -8.21 4.51 -13.53
CA GLU A 63 -9.31 4.78 -14.47
C GLU A 63 -10.68 4.64 -13.78
N LYS A 64 -10.86 3.65 -12.88
CA LYS A 64 -12.10 3.48 -12.11
C LYS A 64 -12.36 4.65 -11.16
N ILE A 65 -11.32 5.15 -10.50
CA ILE A 65 -11.39 6.29 -9.58
C ILE A 65 -11.73 7.58 -10.34
N SER A 66 -11.02 7.83 -11.44
CA SER A 66 -11.20 9.05 -12.24
C SER A 66 -12.58 9.10 -12.90
N ASN A 67 -13.10 7.96 -13.36
CA ASN A 67 -14.41 7.91 -14.01
C ASN A 67 -15.60 7.76 -13.04
N ALA A 68 -15.36 7.69 -11.72
CA ALA A 68 -16.45 7.55 -10.77
C ALA A 68 -17.25 8.85 -10.65
N GLU A 69 -18.54 8.82 -11.03
CA GLU A 69 -19.47 9.94 -10.82
C GLU A 69 -19.78 10.19 -9.35
N LYS A 70 -19.81 9.10 -8.55
CA LYS A 70 -19.99 9.15 -7.10
C LYS A 70 -18.76 8.61 -6.42
N PHE A 71 -17.90 9.49 -5.96
CA PHE A 71 -16.60 9.15 -5.39
C PHE A 71 -16.73 8.17 -4.23
N MET A 72 -17.62 8.47 -3.26
CA MET A 72 -17.78 7.63 -2.07
C MET A 72 -18.45 6.29 -2.32
N ALA A 73 -19.04 6.05 -3.50
CA ALA A 73 -19.52 4.72 -3.85
C ALA A 73 -18.38 3.69 -3.96
N LEU A 74 -17.14 4.16 -4.14
CA LEU A 74 -15.95 3.32 -4.14
C LEU A 74 -15.49 2.91 -2.73
N PHE A 75 -15.91 3.63 -1.69
CA PHE A 75 -15.43 3.48 -0.32
C PHE A 75 -16.60 3.33 0.70
N PRO A 76 -17.42 2.28 0.57
CA PRO A 76 -18.67 2.15 1.34
C PRO A 76 -18.48 1.92 2.84
N THR A 77 -17.29 1.50 3.27
CA THR A 77 -16.99 1.15 4.67
C THR A 77 -16.15 2.19 5.39
N SER A 78 -16.03 3.41 4.85
CA SER A 78 -15.19 4.45 5.44
C SER A 78 -15.71 4.87 6.83
N TYR A 79 -14.82 4.82 7.82
CA TYR A 79 -15.05 5.35 9.16
C TYR A 79 -14.99 6.88 9.18
N MET A 80 -14.21 7.52 8.31
CA MET A 80 -14.15 8.99 8.25
C MET A 80 -15.52 9.64 7.95
N VAL A 81 -16.41 8.93 7.22
CA VAL A 81 -17.76 9.41 6.91
C VAL A 81 -18.89 8.70 7.67
N CYS A 82 -18.58 7.81 8.60
CA CYS A 82 -19.59 7.09 9.37
C CYS A 82 -20.37 8.04 10.31
N PRO A 83 -21.57 7.66 10.80
CA PRO A 83 -22.39 8.54 11.64
C PRO A 83 -21.66 9.12 12.86
N GLU A 84 -20.77 8.33 13.48
CA GLU A 84 -20.01 8.69 14.68
C GLU A 84 -18.92 9.75 14.43
N SER A 85 -18.49 9.93 13.18
CA SER A 85 -17.49 10.96 12.85
C SER A 85 -18.06 12.36 13.06
N THR A 86 -17.33 13.22 13.76
CA THR A 86 -17.71 14.62 14.00
C THR A 86 -17.29 15.56 12.87
N ALA A 87 -16.58 15.05 11.87
CA ALA A 87 -16.01 15.79 10.75
C ALA A 87 -17.07 16.16 9.68
N LEU A 88 -17.93 17.13 9.99
CA LEU A 88 -19.10 17.47 9.17
C LEU A 88 -18.72 18.08 7.81
N SER A 89 -17.71 18.94 7.76
CA SER A 89 -17.27 19.61 6.53
C SER A 89 -16.59 18.62 5.59
N LEU A 90 -15.75 17.75 6.14
CA LEU A 90 -15.08 16.66 5.42
C LEU A 90 -16.09 15.65 4.89
N LYS A 91 -17.09 15.27 5.69
CA LYS A 91 -18.20 14.42 5.23
C LYS A 91 -18.90 15.02 4.03
N LYS A 92 -19.29 16.30 4.13
CA LYS A 92 -19.97 17.00 3.04
C LYS A 92 -19.08 17.08 1.80
N LEU A 93 -17.79 17.37 1.98
CA LEU A 93 -16.81 17.37 0.90
C LEU A 93 -16.78 16.02 0.18
N LEU A 94 -16.51 14.94 0.92
CA LEU A 94 -16.35 13.60 0.37
C LEU A 94 -17.65 13.07 -0.25
N GLN A 95 -18.80 13.35 0.35
CA GLN A 95 -20.09 12.84 -0.14
C GLN A 95 -20.71 13.66 -1.27
N SER A 96 -20.23 14.87 -1.55
CA SER A 96 -20.90 15.74 -2.54
C SER A 96 -20.01 16.73 -3.30
N THR A 97 -19.13 17.45 -2.62
CA THR A 97 -18.31 18.48 -3.28
C THR A 97 -17.25 17.85 -4.18
N ILE A 98 -16.69 16.73 -3.77
CA ILE A 98 -15.63 16.02 -4.53
C ILE A 98 -16.14 15.46 -5.86
N ASP A 99 -17.44 15.15 -5.96
CA ASP A 99 -18.07 14.67 -7.20
C ASP A 99 -18.12 15.76 -8.29
N GLN A 100 -18.00 17.03 -7.90
CA GLN A 100 -17.93 18.18 -8.81
C GLN A 100 -16.51 18.48 -9.29
N VAL A 101 -15.51 17.84 -8.67
CA VAL A 101 -14.10 17.99 -9.04
C VAL A 101 -13.78 17.01 -10.17
N ASP A 102 -13.01 17.50 -11.15
CA ASP A 102 -12.54 16.69 -12.28
C ASP A 102 -11.89 15.38 -11.81
N GLY A 103 -12.23 14.28 -12.49
CA GLY A 103 -11.78 12.93 -12.14
C GLY A 103 -10.27 12.72 -12.14
N GLU A 104 -9.55 13.52 -12.92
CA GLU A 104 -8.09 13.50 -13.02
C GLU A 104 -7.44 14.51 -12.07
N ALA A 105 -8.22 15.28 -11.31
CA ALA A 105 -7.69 16.25 -10.36
C ALA A 105 -6.88 15.56 -9.26
N PHE A 106 -5.73 16.16 -8.93
CA PHE A 106 -4.80 15.63 -7.95
C PHE A 106 -5.45 15.40 -6.57
N ILE A 107 -6.36 16.28 -6.14
CA ILE A 107 -7.06 16.11 -4.86
C ILE A 107 -7.90 14.81 -4.81
N ARG A 108 -8.51 14.39 -5.93
CA ARG A 108 -9.23 13.11 -6.00
C ARG A 108 -8.28 11.92 -5.90
N GLU A 109 -7.09 12.02 -6.53
CA GLU A 109 -6.05 11.00 -6.39
C GLU A 109 -5.60 10.86 -4.93
N VAL A 110 -5.31 11.99 -4.27
CA VAL A 110 -4.85 12.02 -2.88
C VAL A 110 -5.90 11.45 -1.92
N PHE A 111 -7.17 11.86 -2.05
CA PHE A 111 -8.25 11.29 -1.24
C PHE A 111 -8.48 9.81 -1.52
N SER A 112 -8.35 9.37 -2.77
CA SER A 112 -8.49 7.96 -3.10
C SER A 112 -7.42 7.14 -2.42
N LYS A 113 -6.18 7.63 -2.43
CA LYS A 113 -5.07 6.99 -1.72
C LYS A 113 -5.34 6.92 -0.21
N LEU A 114 -5.82 8.01 0.39
CA LEU A 114 -6.17 8.03 1.81
C LEU A 114 -7.26 6.99 2.14
N LEU A 115 -8.36 6.96 1.38
CA LEU A 115 -9.48 6.05 1.63
C LEU A 115 -9.15 4.59 1.30
N THR A 116 -8.22 4.34 0.36
CA THR A 116 -7.67 3.00 0.13
C THR A 116 -6.86 2.53 1.34
N LEU A 117 -6.02 3.40 1.93
CA LEU A 117 -5.27 3.08 3.15
C LEU A 117 -6.20 2.88 4.34
N GLU A 118 -7.26 3.69 4.45
CA GLU A 118 -8.32 3.47 5.44
C GLU A 118 -8.94 2.08 5.24
N GLY A 119 -9.34 1.72 4.03
CA GLY A 119 -9.91 0.40 3.72
C GLY A 119 -8.97 -0.76 4.09
N GLN A 120 -7.65 -0.59 3.91
CA GLN A 120 -6.65 -1.56 4.36
C GLN A 120 -6.58 -1.64 5.89
N SER A 121 -6.60 -0.50 6.56
CA SER A 121 -6.61 -0.39 8.03
C SER A 121 -7.82 -1.09 8.62
N ILE A 122 -9.01 -0.86 8.07
CA ILE A 122 -10.27 -1.51 8.47
C ILE A 122 -10.17 -3.02 8.24
N ARG A 123 -9.62 -3.44 7.10
CA ARG A 123 -9.48 -4.87 6.77
C ARG A 123 -8.54 -5.60 7.75
N TRP A 124 -7.42 -4.98 8.13
CA TRP A 124 -6.39 -5.63 8.94
C TRP A 124 -6.65 -5.49 10.44
N TYR A 125 -7.09 -4.31 10.88
CA TYR A 125 -7.17 -3.94 12.30
C TYR A 125 -8.60 -3.68 12.79
N LYS A 126 -9.58 -3.57 11.87
CA LYS A 126 -11.00 -3.43 12.19
C LYS A 126 -11.25 -2.30 13.18
N GLU A 127 -11.85 -2.60 14.33
CA GLU A 127 -12.21 -1.63 15.36
C GLU A 127 -11.01 -0.90 15.94
N ALA A 128 -9.83 -1.54 16.03
CA ALA A 128 -8.64 -0.89 16.56
C ALA A 128 -8.21 0.32 15.71
N SER A 129 -8.48 0.31 14.40
CA SER A 129 -8.20 1.46 13.53
C SER A 129 -9.27 2.57 13.61
N ARG A 130 -10.43 2.30 14.23
CA ARG A 130 -11.59 3.18 14.16
C ARG A 130 -11.34 4.53 14.81
N SER A 131 -10.89 4.55 16.06
CA SER A 131 -10.64 5.79 16.81
C SER A 131 -9.62 6.67 16.10
N TYR A 132 -8.56 6.06 15.55
CA TYR A 132 -7.57 6.76 14.74
C TYR A 132 -8.17 7.38 13.47
N MET A 133 -9.03 6.65 12.74
CA MET A 133 -9.68 7.20 11.53
C MET A 133 -10.64 8.34 11.85
N LEU A 134 -11.35 8.25 12.97
CA LEU A 134 -12.23 9.33 13.44
C LEU A 134 -11.43 10.58 13.83
N GLU A 135 -10.30 10.40 14.52
CA GLU A 135 -9.41 11.51 14.87
C GLU A 135 -8.76 12.14 13.64
N LEU A 136 -8.29 11.31 12.69
CA LEU A 136 -7.75 11.76 11.41
C LEU A 136 -8.79 12.58 10.65
N ALA A 137 -10.04 12.10 10.59
CA ALA A 137 -11.14 12.85 10.00
C ALA A 137 -11.33 14.22 10.68
N GLY A 138 -11.26 14.28 12.01
CA GLY A 138 -11.35 15.52 12.77
C GLY A 138 -10.20 16.50 12.47
N ARG A 139 -8.96 16.02 12.35
CA ARG A 139 -7.79 16.84 11.97
C ARG A 139 -7.96 17.42 10.58
N LEU A 140 -8.41 16.62 9.62
CA LEU A 140 -8.70 17.09 8.26
C LEU A 140 -9.88 18.07 8.22
N ASP A 141 -10.93 17.83 9.00
CA ASP A 141 -12.09 18.73 9.08
C ASP A 141 -11.71 20.12 9.59
N THR A 142 -10.82 20.15 10.60
CA THR A 142 -10.31 21.38 11.19
C THR A 142 -9.50 22.19 10.18
N GLU A 143 -8.60 21.54 9.43
CA GLU A 143 -7.81 22.19 8.38
C GLU A 143 -8.69 22.61 7.19
N LEU A 144 -9.73 21.83 6.88
CA LEU A 144 -10.68 22.15 5.83
C LEU A 144 -11.47 23.42 6.18
N GLY A 145 -12.05 23.49 7.37
CA GLY A 145 -12.84 24.64 7.82
C GLY A 145 -13.85 25.12 6.77
N ASN A 146 -13.65 26.35 6.26
CA ASN A 146 -14.44 26.96 5.19
C ASN A 146 -13.68 27.07 3.86
N HIS A 147 -12.62 26.28 3.66
CA HIS A 147 -11.77 26.33 2.48
C HIS A 147 -12.54 25.89 1.22
N ASP A 148 -12.46 26.70 0.18
CA ASP A 148 -13.10 26.41 -1.11
C ASP A 148 -12.20 25.51 -1.97
N ILE A 149 -12.53 24.22 -1.95
CA ILE A 149 -11.80 23.17 -2.67
C ILE A 149 -11.94 23.30 -4.18
N ILE A 150 -13.09 23.77 -4.67
CA ILE A 150 -13.34 23.84 -6.12
C ILE A 150 -12.44 24.90 -6.76
N THR A 151 -12.28 26.04 -6.10
CA THR A 151 -11.46 27.13 -6.65
C THR A 151 -9.97 26.98 -6.32
N CYS A 152 -9.63 26.38 -5.18
CA CYS A 152 -8.24 26.24 -4.74
C CYS A 152 -7.63 24.87 -5.05
N CYS A 153 -8.16 23.80 -4.45
CA CYS A 153 -7.54 22.47 -4.49
C CYS A 153 -7.65 21.80 -5.87
N ALA A 154 -8.74 22.04 -6.60
CA ALA A 154 -8.94 21.44 -7.92
C ALA A 154 -7.94 21.96 -8.97
N CYS A 155 -7.36 23.14 -8.76
CA CYS A 155 -6.36 23.74 -9.64
C CYS A 155 -4.93 23.21 -9.37
N VAL A 156 -4.75 22.43 -8.30
CA VAL A 156 -3.43 21.90 -7.91
C VAL A 156 -3.09 20.71 -8.79
N ASN A 157 -1.97 20.81 -9.51
CA ASN A 157 -1.48 19.74 -10.39
C ASN A 157 -0.24 19.01 -9.83
N SER A 158 0.33 19.49 -8.73
CA SER A 158 1.54 18.90 -8.15
C SER A 158 1.60 19.04 -6.63
N PRO A 159 2.29 18.13 -5.93
CA PRO A 159 2.45 18.20 -4.48
C PRO A 159 3.25 19.43 -4.00
N ASN A 160 4.17 19.95 -4.81
CA ASN A 160 5.09 21.02 -4.40
C ASN A 160 4.45 22.43 -4.40
N ASP A 161 3.39 22.63 -5.17
CA ASP A 161 2.63 23.90 -5.24
C ASP A 161 1.20 23.72 -4.73
N SER A 162 1.01 22.79 -3.79
CA SER A 162 -0.30 22.45 -3.24
C SER A 162 -0.73 23.37 -2.09
N CYS A 163 -2.03 23.56 -1.90
CA CYS A 163 -2.55 24.36 -0.79
C CYS A 163 -2.39 23.65 0.57
N SER A 164 -2.50 24.37 1.69
CA SER A 164 -2.28 23.83 3.03
C SER A 164 -3.13 22.60 3.33
N PHE A 165 -4.39 22.60 2.88
CA PHE A 165 -5.28 21.46 3.04
C PHE A 165 -4.78 20.22 2.29
N VAL A 166 -4.40 20.35 1.02
CA VAL A 166 -3.85 19.22 0.23
C VAL A 166 -2.55 18.71 0.85
N GLN A 167 -1.68 19.62 1.32
CA GLN A 167 -0.46 19.25 2.03
C GLN A 167 -0.78 18.44 3.29
N LYS A 168 -1.77 18.89 4.07
CA LYS A 168 -2.20 18.17 5.27
C LYS A 168 -2.73 16.78 4.94
N VAL A 169 -3.51 16.63 3.87
CA VAL A 169 -3.99 15.30 3.43
C VAL A 169 -2.81 14.41 3.01
N LEU A 170 -1.82 14.94 2.30
CA LEU A 170 -0.60 14.21 1.94
C LEU A 170 0.22 13.78 3.17
N GLU A 171 0.31 14.62 4.20
CA GLU A 171 0.94 14.28 5.47
C GLU A 171 0.22 13.14 6.18
N GLU A 172 -1.11 13.18 6.27
CA GLU A 172 -1.90 12.12 6.89
C GLU A 172 -1.81 10.82 6.07
N VAL A 173 -1.79 10.89 4.73
CA VAL A 173 -1.51 9.74 3.86
C VAL A 173 -0.14 9.13 4.16
N LYS A 174 0.89 9.97 4.31
CA LYS A 174 2.24 9.51 4.63
C LYS A 174 2.28 8.87 6.01
N ALA A 175 1.71 9.52 7.02
CA ALA A 175 1.64 9.00 8.40
C ALA A 175 0.92 7.64 8.46
N LEU A 176 -0.22 7.52 7.78
CA LEU A 176 -0.97 6.26 7.73
C LEU A 176 -0.23 5.17 6.96
N THR A 177 0.44 5.53 5.84
CA THR A 177 1.30 4.58 5.11
C THR A 177 2.42 4.05 6.02
N THR A 178 3.08 4.95 6.75
CA THR A 178 4.12 4.56 7.72
C THR A 178 3.53 3.64 8.79
N ALA A 179 2.41 4.00 9.41
CA ALA A 179 1.76 3.18 10.43
C ALA A 179 1.41 1.77 9.93
N LEU A 180 0.97 1.64 8.68
CA LEU A 180 0.52 0.36 8.11
C LEU A 180 1.64 -0.57 7.64
N PHE A 181 2.75 -0.02 7.17
CA PHE A 181 3.78 -0.80 6.47
C PHE A 181 5.15 -0.78 7.14
N GLU A 182 5.38 0.12 8.10
CA GLU A 182 6.57 0.06 8.93
C GLU A 182 6.50 -1.15 9.87
N MET A 183 7.64 -1.77 10.16
CA MET A 183 7.65 -2.95 11.02
C MET A 183 7.11 -2.59 12.41
N PRO A 184 6.10 -3.33 12.92
CA PRO A 184 5.54 -3.04 14.23
C PRO A 184 6.61 -3.24 15.31
N THR A 185 6.75 -2.24 16.17
CA THR A 185 7.66 -2.27 17.32
C THR A 185 7.09 -3.07 18.50
N ASN A 186 5.78 -3.33 18.48
CA ASN A 186 5.07 -4.07 19.53
C ASN A 186 4.83 -5.54 19.13
N GLN A 187 4.74 -6.41 20.14
CA GLN A 187 4.49 -7.84 19.93
C GLN A 187 3.07 -8.13 19.39
N GLY A 188 2.15 -7.18 19.53
CA GLY A 188 0.74 -7.32 19.11
C GLY A 188 0.49 -7.08 17.62
N GLY A 189 1.47 -6.55 16.87
CA GLY A 189 1.34 -6.31 15.43
C GLY A 189 0.35 -5.20 15.03
N VAL A 190 -0.27 -4.52 16.01
CA VAL A 190 -1.15 -3.37 15.81
C VAL A 190 -0.31 -2.08 15.85
N PRO A 191 -0.43 -1.17 14.88
CA PRO A 191 0.30 0.09 14.89
C PRO A 191 0.10 0.86 16.21
N PRO A 192 1.17 1.33 16.88
CA PRO A 192 1.05 2.02 18.17
C PRO A 192 0.09 3.22 18.13
N VAL A 193 0.10 3.96 17.02
CA VAL A 193 -0.80 5.10 16.80
C VAL A 193 -2.29 4.74 16.85
N PHE A 194 -2.66 3.49 16.53
CA PHE A 194 -4.04 3.04 16.64
C PHE A 194 -4.42 2.77 18.09
N LEU A 195 -3.48 2.27 18.89
CA LEU A 195 -3.66 2.01 20.32
C LEU A 195 -3.73 3.34 21.10
N GLU A 196 -2.87 4.30 20.79
CA GLU A 196 -2.84 5.61 21.46
C GLU A 196 -4.15 6.40 21.31
N CYS A 197 -4.81 6.25 20.15
CA CYS A 197 -6.11 6.87 19.87
C CYS A 197 -7.29 6.09 20.50
N ASP A 198 -7.11 4.82 20.89
CA ASP A 198 -8.16 4.02 21.49
C ASP A 198 -8.18 4.22 23.01
N GLU A 199 -9.10 5.07 23.48
CA GLU A 199 -9.29 5.32 24.92
C GLU A 199 -9.65 4.06 25.70
N THR A 200 -10.20 3.02 25.05
CA THR A 200 -10.50 1.75 25.73
C THR A 200 -9.24 0.93 26.05
N THR A 201 -8.10 1.27 25.44
CA THR A 201 -6.80 0.65 25.72
C THR A 201 -5.95 1.47 26.70
N LYS A 202 -6.40 2.67 27.09
CA LYS A 202 -5.80 3.46 28.16
C LYS A 202 -6.27 2.88 29.49
N PHE A 203 -5.53 1.90 29.99
CA PHE A 203 -5.72 1.37 31.33
C PHE A 203 -5.36 2.44 32.36
N ASP A 204 -6.34 2.98 33.08
CA ASP A 204 -6.11 3.77 34.28
C ASP A 204 -5.91 2.82 35.48
N LEU A 205 -4.78 2.98 36.18
CA LEU A 205 -4.42 2.16 37.36
C LEU A 205 -5.44 2.27 38.51
N GLU A 206 -6.27 3.31 38.51
CA GLU A 206 -7.36 3.51 39.49
C GLU A 206 -8.52 2.50 39.30
N ASP A 207 -8.71 1.98 38.08
CA ASP A 207 -9.83 1.10 37.74
C ASP A 207 -9.57 -0.38 38.11
N ASP A 208 -8.35 -0.72 38.50
CA ASP A 208 -7.92 -2.09 38.84
C ASP A 208 -7.96 -2.37 40.35
N GLY A 209 -8.52 -1.44 41.15
CA GLY A 209 -8.71 -1.62 42.59
C GLY A 209 -7.41 -1.73 43.40
N PHE A 210 -6.28 -1.30 42.83
CA PHE A 210 -5.01 -1.22 43.55
C PHE A 210 -4.97 0.07 44.38
N GLU A 211 -5.00 -0.10 45.70
CA GLU A 211 -4.78 0.99 46.66
C GLU A 211 -3.29 1.38 46.60
N VAL A 212 -3.00 2.54 45.99
CA VAL A 212 -1.65 3.12 45.99
C VAL A 212 -1.38 3.67 47.40
N ILE A 213 -0.66 2.89 48.22
CA ILE A 213 -0.19 3.36 49.52
C ILE A 213 0.99 4.31 49.27
N GLU A 214 0.77 5.61 49.42
CA GLU A 214 1.84 6.58 49.52
C GLU A 214 2.65 6.28 50.80
N LEU A 215 3.95 5.98 50.64
CA LEU A 215 4.87 5.90 51.76
C LEU A 215 5.22 7.33 52.16
N ASP A 216 4.58 7.82 53.22
CA ASP A 216 4.99 9.06 53.89
C ASP A 216 6.47 8.92 54.31
N GLU A 217 7.32 9.85 53.84
CA GLU A 217 8.71 10.03 54.30
C GLU A 217 8.81 10.59 55.73
#